data_AF-A0A2S0M624-F1
#
_entry.id   AF-A0A2S0M624-F1
#
_cell.length_a   1.000
_cell.length_b   1.000
_cell.length_c   1.000
_cell.angle_alpha   90.00
_cell.angle_beta   90.00
_cell.angle_gamma   90.00
#
_symmetry.space_group_name_H-M   'P 1'
#
loop_
_entity.id
_entity.type
_entity.pdbx_description
1 polymer ?
#
loop_
_entity_poly.entity_id
_entity_poly.type
_entity_poly.pdbx_seq_one_letter_code
_entity_poly.pdbx_strand_id
1 'polypeptide(L)'
;MALTNRNGLTPGQVTLQKEILDRFGALEAQNTELKTQNAALENHVAELKEALQKFQKESDAGQTHTLEELQADIHRTDDKVFSFGQEISDKLEEQHGLIKPLLFALLAFLLLNFFLTYTAVKSARQARDGVYTINELLRGDTSFWYDADNHQLYVRDRSDTGQ
;
A
#
# COMPACT_ATOMS: atom_id res chain seq x y z
N MET A 1 77.38 -55.00 -63.20
CA MET A 1 77.79 -54.05 -62.13
C MET A 1 76.65 -53.09 -61.90
N ALA A 2 76.20 -52.93 -60.65
CA ALA A 2 75.21 -51.90 -60.34
C ALA A 2 75.88 -50.52 -60.42
N LEU A 3 75.21 -49.55 -61.07
CA LEU A 3 75.65 -48.15 -61.05
C LEU A 3 75.50 -47.64 -59.62
N THR A 4 76.61 -47.30 -58.97
CA THR A 4 76.63 -46.71 -57.64
C THR A 4 77.31 -45.34 -57.69
N ASN A 5 76.86 -44.41 -56.85
CA ASN A 5 77.47 -43.08 -56.76
C ASN A 5 78.80 -43.13 -55.98
N ARG A 6 79.46 -41.96 -55.84
CA ARG A 6 80.72 -41.80 -55.10
C ARG A 6 80.66 -42.23 -53.62
N ASN A 7 79.45 -42.36 -53.07
CA ASN A 7 79.16 -42.77 -51.69
C ASN A 7 78.67 -44.24 -51.62
N GLY A 8 78.73 -45.00 -52.72
CA GLY A 8 78.32 -46.41 -52.77
C GLY A 8 76.81 -46.65 -52.87
N LEU A 9 75.99 -45.60 -53.06
CA LEU A 9 74.53 -45.72 -53.11
C LEU A 9 74.03 -46.00 -54.53
N THR A 10 73.04 -46.89 -54.65
CA THR A 10 72.30 -47.10 -55.90
C THR A 10 71.33 -45.94 -56.16
N PRO A 11 70.94 -45.67 -57.43
CA PRO A 11 69.98 -44.61 -57.76
C PRO A 11 68.68 -44.67 -56.94
N GLY A 12 68.13 -45.86 -56.71
CA GLY A 12 66.93 -46.03 -55.90
C GLY A 12 67.11 -45.60 -54.43
N GLN A 13 68.27 -45.87 -53.83
CA GLN A 13 68.58 -45.44 -52.47
C GLN A 13 68.74 -43.91 -52.38
N VAL A 14 69.32 -43.27 -53.41
CA VAL A 14 69.46 -41.80 -53.46
C VAL A 14 68.09 -41.13 -53.57
N THR A 15 67.19 -41.66 -54.41
CA THR A 15 65.82 -41.15 -54.53
C THR A 15 65.07 -41.26 -53.20
N LEU A 16 65.18 -42.41 -52.53
CA LEU A 16 64.49 -42.66 -51.27
C LEU A 16 65.05 -41.79 -50.13
N GLN A 17 66.36 -41.57 -50.10
CA GLN A 17 67.00 -40.65 -49.15
C GLN A 17 66.52 -39.21 -49.35
N LYS A 18 66.38 -38.75 -50.60
CA LYS A 18 65.86 -37.42 -50.91
C LYS A 18 64.41 -37.28 -50.44
N GLU A 19 63.57 -38.27 -50.73
CA GLU A 19 62.16 -38.25 -50.31
C GLU A 19 62.00 -38.22 -48.79
N ILE A 20 62.83 -38.98 -48.04
CA ILE A 20 62.85 -38.92 -46.58
C ILE A 20 63.25 -37.52 -46.09
N LEU A 21 64.27 -36.90 -46.70
CA LEU A 21 64.73 -35.57 -46.31
C LEU A 21 63.64 -34.51 -46.56
N ASP A 22 62.97 -34.57 -47.71
CA ASP A 22 61.89 -33.66 -48.07
C ASP A 22 60.69 -33.83 -47.11
N ARG A 23 60.32 -35.08 -46.76
CA ARG A 23 59.28 -35.36 -45.76
C ARG A 23 59.66 -34.87 -44.37
N PHE A 24 60.92 -35.02 -43.97
CA PHE A 24 61.40 -34.53 -42.68
C PHE A 24 61.34 -33.00 -42.60
N GLY A 25 61.75 -32.30 -43.65
CA GLY A 25 61.64 -30.84 -43.72
C GLY A 25 60.19 -30.35 -43.66
N ALA A 26 59.26 -31.04 -44.33
CA ALA A 26 57.84 -30.74 -44.25
C ALA A 26 57.26 -30.97 -42.84
N LEU A 27 57.66 -32.06 -42.18
CA LEU A 27 57.30 -32.37 -40.79
C LEU A 27 57.83 -31.32 -39.81
N GLU A 28 59.07 -30.87 -40.00
CA GLU A 28 59.68 -29.83 -39.17
C GLU A 28 58.92 -28.49 -39.30
N ALA A 29 58.55 -28.11 -40.53
CA ALA A 29 57.74 -26.91 -40.79
C ALA A 29 56.33 -27.00 -40.19
N GLN A 30 55.66 -28.15 -40.27
CA GLN A 30 54.36 -28.34 -39.61
C GLN A 30 54.48 -28.28 -38.08
N ASN A 31 55.57 -28.80 -37.52
CA ASN A 31 55.77 -28.82 -36.07
C ASN A 31 56.08 -27.42 -35.52
N THR A 32 56.80 -26.58 -36.27
CA THR A 32 56.99 -25.17 -35.91
C THR A 32 55.67 -24.40 -35.98
N GLU A 33 54.86 -24.61 -37.02
CA GLU A 33 53.55 -23.98 -37.14
C GLU A 33 52.60 -24.39 -36.01
N LEU A 34 52.52 -25.67 -35.66
CA LEU A 34 51.73 -26.17 -34.54
C LEU A 34 52.15 -25.55 -33.21
N LYS A 35 53.46 -25.36 -32.98
CA LYS A 35 53.95 -24.66 -31.78
C LYS A 35 53.49 -23.21 -31.74
N THR A 36 53.52 -22.51 -32.87
CA THR A 36 53.03 -21.13 -32.95
C THR A 36 51.52 -21.06 -32.69
N GLN A 37 50.74 -21.97 -33.27
CA GLN A 37 49.30 -22.05 -33.05
C GLN A 37 48.95 -22.37 -31.58
N ASN A 38 49.67 -23.30 -30.95
CA ASN A 38 49.48 -23.62 -29.55
C ASN A 38 49.78 -22.43 -28.63
N ALA A 39 50.86 -21.70 -28.89
CA ALA A 39 51.18 -20.49 -28.12
C ALA A 39 50.10 -19.40 -28.28
N ALA A 40 49.57 -19.22 -29.49
CA ALA A 40 48.45 -18.31 -29.73
C ALA A 40 47.17 -18.76 -29.00
N LEU A 41 46.89 -20.06 -28.99
CA LEU A 41 45.73 -20.63 -28.31
C LEU A 41 45.82 -20.46 -26.79
N GLU A 42 47.01 -20.68 -26.21
CA GLU A 42 47.28 -20.45 -24.79
C GLU A 42 47.04 -18.99 -24.39
N ASN A 43 47.48 -18.04 -25.22
CA ASN A 43 47.21 -16.61 -25.01
C ASN A 43 45.70 -16.31 -25.06
N HIS A 44 44.98 -16.81 -26.07
CA HIS A 44 43.53 -16.60 -26.16
C HIS A 44 42.80 -17.19 -24.96
N VAL A 45 43.22 -18.36 -24.45
CA VAL A 45 42.64 -18.97 -23.25
C VAL A 45 42.89 -18.09 -22.02
N ALA A 46 44.09 -17.50 -21.90
CA ALA A 46 44.40 -16.58 -20.80
C ALA A 46 43.52 -15.32 -20.85
N GLU A 47 43.37 -14.71 -22.02
CA GLU A 47 42.50 -13.54 -22.23
C GLU A 47 41.04 -13.85 -21.92
N LEU A 48 40.54 -15.00 -22.38
CA LEU A 48 39.15 -15.42 -22.13
C LEU A 48 38.90 -15.61 -20.64
N LYS A 49 39.88 -16.17 -19.92
CA LYS A 49 39.81 -16.36 -18.47
C LYS A 49 39.77 -15.04 -17.71
N GLU A 50 40.57 -14.07 -18.13
CA GLU A 50 40.57 -12.72 -17.53
C GLU A 50 39.24 -11.99 -17.78
N ALA A 51 38.73 -12.05 -19.02
CA ALA A 51 37.44 -11.48 -19.38
C ALA A 51 36.29 -12.08 -18.56
N LEU A 52 36.28 -13.41 -18.38
CA LEU A 52 35.30 -14.11 -17.55
C LEU A 52 35.36 -13.67 -16.09
N GLN A 53 36.56 -13.55 -15.51
CA GLN A 53 36.72 -13.07 -14.13
C GLN A 53 36.22 -11.63 -13.96
N LYS A 54 36.53 -10.75 -14.93
CA LYS A 54 36.06 -9.38 -14.92
C LYS A 54 34.53 -9.30 -15.02
N PHE A 55 33.94 -10.03 -15.96
CA PHE A 55 32.49 -10.10 -16.14
C PHE A 55 31.79 -10.60 -14.87
N GLN A 56 32.33 -11.65 -14.24
CA GLN A 56 31.76 -12.19 -13.01
C GLN A 56 31.82 -11.18 -11.85
N LYS A 57 32.95 -10.49 -11.68
CA LYS A 57 33.11 -9.45 -10.67
C LYS A 57 32.15 -8.26 -10.89
N GLU A 58 31.99 -7.83 -12.15
CA GLU A 58 31.05 -6.75 -12.50
C GLU A 58 29.59 -7.17 -12.31
N SER A 59 29.24 -8.41 -12.66
CA SER A 59 27.91 -8.98 -12.43
C SER A 59 27.58 -9.05 -10.95
N ASP A 60 28.49 -9.59 -10.13
CA ASP A 60 28.28 -9.72 -8.69
C ASP A 60 28.14 -8.33 -8.04
N ALA A 61 29.02 -7.38 -8.37
CA ALA A 61 28.96 -6.03 -7.81
C ALA A 61 27.71 -5.25 -8.27
N GLY A 62 27.29 -5.39 -9.52
CA GLY A 62 26.09 -4.76 -10.05
C GLY A 62 24.81 -5.32 -9.43
N GLN A 63 24.74 -6.63 -9.24
CA GLN A 63 23.59 -7.28 -8.57
C GLN A 63 23.50 -6.90 -7.10
N THR A 64 24.61 -6.89 -6.36
CA THR A 64 24.57 -6.51 -4.93
C THR A 64 24.17 -5.06 -4.74
N HIS A 65 24.73 -4.13 -5.53
CA HIS A 65 24.42 -2.70 -5.41
C HIS A 65 22.94 -2.41 -5.71
N THR A 66 22.41 -2.98 -6.81
CA THR A 66 21.01 -2.76 -7.20
C THR A 66 20.02 -3.36 -6.20
N LEU A 67 20.35 -4.52 -5.61
CA LEU A 67 19.52 -5.12 -4.56
C LEU A 67 19.53 -4.31 -3.27
N GLU A 68 20.69 -3.83 -2.82
CA GLU A 68 20.81 -3.00 -1.63
C GLU A 68 20.08 -1.65 -1.78
N GLU A 69 20.21 -0.99 -2.94
CA GLU A 69 19.48 0.24 -3.24
C GLU A 69 17.97 0.00 -3.26
N LEU A 70 17.51 -1.06 -3.93
CA LEU A 70 16.10 -1.39 -4.00
C LEU A 70 15.54 -1.72 -2.60
N GLN A 71 16.29 -2.46 -1.79
CA GLN A 71 15.90 -2.79 -0.42
C GLN A 71 15.80 -1.53 0.46
N ALA A 72 16.76 -0.61 0.33
CA ALA A 72 16.75 0.66 1.05
C ALA A 72 15.56 1.55 0.64
N ASP A 73 15.24 1.60 -0.65
CA ASP A 73 14.10 2.36 -1.16
C ASP A 73 12.76 1.75 -0.75
N ILE A 74 12.66 0.41 -0.69
CA ILE A 74 11.49 -0.27 -0.13
C ILE A 74 11.31 0.11 1.34
N HIS A 75 12.35 0.02 2.16
CA HIS A 75 12.28 0.40 3.59
C HIS A 75 11.85 1.87 3.77
N ARG A 76 12.46 2.79 3.02
CA ARG A 76 12.10 4.21 3.08
C ARG A 76 10.64 4.44 2.66
N THR A 77 10.14 3.70 1.69
CA THR A 77 8.75 3.81 1.24
C THR A 77 7.80 3.26 2.30
N ASP A 78 8.12 2.13 2.92
CA ASP A 78 7.32 1.51 3.97
C ASP A 78 7.20 2.43 5.20
N ASP A 79 8.31 3.03 5.64
CA ASP A 79 8.33 4.03 6.73
C ASP A 79 7.46 5.26 6.41
N LYS A 80 7.51 5.74 5.16
CA LYS A 80 6.67 6.86 4.70
C LYS A 80 5.19 6.50 4.67
N VAL A 81 4.84 5.31 4.20
CA VAL A 81 3.45 4.85 4.16
C VAL A 81 2.92 4.66 5.58
N PHE A 82 3.72 4.09 6.47
CA PHE A 82 3.35 3.90 7.88
C PHE A 82 3.12 5.25 8.58
N SER A 83 4.07 6.19 8.46
CA SER A 83 3.94 7.52 9.06
C SER A 83 2.77 8.32 8.48
N PHE A 84 2.50 8.21 7.17
CA PHE A 84 1.34 8.83 6.55
C PHE A 84 0.01 8.24 7.06
N GLY A 85 -0.06 6.91 7.21
CA GLY A 85 -1.21 6.24 7.79
C GLY A 85 -1.48 6.68 9.24
N GLN A 86 -0.41 6.85 10.02
CA GLN A 86 -0.49 7.35 11.39
C GLN A 86 -0.96 8.81 11.45
N GLU A 87 -0.42 9.69 10.59
CA GLU A 87 -0.85 11.08 10.52
C GLU A 87 -2.34 11.22 10.16
N ILE A 88 -2.84 10.40 9.23
CA ILE A 88 -4.27 10.37 8.90
C ILE A 88 -5.09 9.93 10.11
N SER A 89 -4.66 8.86 10.79
CA SER A 89 -5.36 8.35 11.97
C SER A 89 -5.45 9.40 13.07
N ASP A 90 -4.34 10.07 13.38
CA ASP A 90 -4.27 11.10 14.41
C ASP A 90 -5.18 12.29 14.08
N LYS A 91 -5.17 12.76 12.82
CA LYS A 91 -6.09 13.83 12.37
C LYS A 91 -7.55 13.42 12.45
N LEU A 92 -7.87 12.18 12.12
CA LEU A 92 -9.24 11.67 12.18
C LEU A 92 -9.73 11.59 13.64
N GLU A 93 -8.86 11.14 14.55
CA GLU A 93 -9.15 11.05 15.97
C GLU A 93 -9.33 12.44 16.60
N GLU A 94 -8.49 13.43 16.23
CA GLU A 94 -8.63 14.82 16.67
C GLU A 94 -9.99 15.41 16.22
N GLN A 95 -10.37 15.22 14.96
CA GLN A 95 -11.67 15.69 14.46
C GLN A 95 -12.85 14.98 15.14
N HIS A 96 -12.76 13.67 15.34
CA HIS A 96 -13.80 12.91 16.03
C HIS A 96 -13.91 13.32 17.51
N GLY A 97 -12.79 13.65 18.16
CA GLY A 97 -12.73 14.14 19.54
C GLY A 97 -13.47 15.46 19.74
N LEU A 98 -13.47 16.34 18.73
CA LEU A 98 -14.19 17.62 18.77
C LEU A 98 -15.65 17.51 18.33
N ILE A 99 -15.93 16.75 17.26
CA ILE A 99 -17.27 16.70 16.65
C ILE A 99 -18.27 15.94 17.53
N LYS A 100 -17.86 14.81 18.13
CA LYS A 100 -18.73 13.99 18.98
C LYS A 100 -19.34 14.76 20.16
N PRO A 101 -18.55 15.41 21.04
CA PRO A 101 -19.13 16.14 22.17
C PRO A 101 -19.98 17.33 21.72
N LEU A 102 -19.63 17.98 20.61
CA LEU A 102 -20.43 19.08 20.04
C LEU A 102 -21.80 18.59 19.56
N LEU A 103 -21.86 17.43 18.91
CA LEU A 103 -23.11 16.75 18.52
C LEU A 103 -23.95 16.38 19.73
N PHE A 104 -23.34 15.80 20.78
CA PHE A 104 -24.05 15.49 22.01
C PHE A 104 -24.59 16.74 22.71
N ALA A 105 -23.81 17.82 22.75
CA ALA A 105 -24.23 19.10 23.31
C ALA A 105 -25.39 19.71 22.52
N LEU A 106 -25.33 19.68 21.18
CA LEU A 106 -26.40 20.14 20.30
C LEU A 106 -27.68 19.33 20.53
N LEU A 107 -27.57 18.00 20.61
CA LEU A 107 -28.72 17.12 20.85
C LEU A 107 -29.36 17.40 22.22
N ALA A 108 -28.54 17.56 23.26
CA ALA A 108 -29.01 17.92 24.59
C ALA A 108 -29.70 19.29 24.62
N PHE A 109 -29.14 20.29 23.92
CA PHE A 109 -29.73 21.61 23.80
C PHE A 109 -31.08 21.58 23.08
N LEU A 110 -31.20 20.81 21.99
CA LEU A 110 -32.46 20.63 21.28
C LEU A 110 -33.53 19.96 22.15
N LEU A 111 -33.16 18.91 22.89
CA LEU A 111 -34.07 18.23 23.82
C LEU A 111 -34.53 19.17 24.94
N LEU A 112 -33.63 19.98 25.50
CA LEU A 112 -33.97 20.96 26.52
C LEU A 112 -34.93 22.02 26.00
N ASN A 113 -34.67 22.59 24.81
CA ASN A 113 -35.57 23.56 24.18
C ASN A 113 -36.95 22.97 23.90
N PHE A 114 -37.00 21.73 23.41
CA PHE A 114 -38.25 21.03 23.18
C PHE A 114 -39.05 20.87 24.47
N PHE A 115 -38.40 20.44 25.55
CA PHE A 115 -39.03 20.30 26.85
C PHE A 115 -39.55 21.63 27.41
N LEU A 116 -38.74 22.69 27.36
CA LEU A 116 -39.14 24.04 27.82
C LEU A 116 -40.31 24.59 27.01
N THR A 117 -40.30 24.40 25.69
CA THR A 117 -41.39 24.84 24.82
C THR A 117 -42.67 24.08 25.15
N TYR A 118 -42.58 22.76 25.34
CA TYR A 118 -43.71 21.91 25.70
C TYR A 118 -44.33 22.35 27.04
N THR A 119 -43.53 22.59 28.08
CA THR A 119 -44.02 23.02 29.39
C THR A 119 -44.63 24.42 29.35
N ALA A 120 -44.01 25.36 28.63
CA ALA A 120 -44.53 26.71 28.44
C ALA A 120 -45.90 26.70 27.72
N VAL A 121 -46.02 25.93 26.62
CA VAL A 121 -47.29 25.79 25.90
C VAL A 121 -48.37 25.15 26.77
N LYS A 122 -48.01 24.11 27.54
CA LYS A 122 -48.95 23.47 28.48
C LYS A 122 -49.43 24.45 29.55
N SER A 123 -48.53 25.22 30.13
CA SER A 123 -48.86 26.24 31.14
C SER A 123 -49.74 27.34 30.54
N ALA A 124 -49.42 27.84 29.34
CA ALA A 124 -50.22 28.84 28.65
C ALA A 124 -51.64 28.33 28.33
N ARG A 125 -51.78 27.06 27.93
CA ARG A 125 -53.10 26.43 27.74
C ARG A 125 -53.88 26.36 29.05
N GLN A 126 -53.27 25.88 30.13
CA GLN A 126 -53.92 25.82 31.44
C GLN A 126 -54.37 27.20 31.94
N ALA A 127 -53.54 28.23 31.77
CA ALA A 127 -53.91 29.60 32.11
C ALA A 127 -55.09 30.11 31.27
N ARG A 128 -55.08 29.85 29.96
CA ARG A 128 -56.16 30.22 29.05
C ARG A 128 -57.47 29.50 29.39
N ASP A 129 -57.41 28.20 29.65
CA ASP A 129 -58.56 27.39 30.04
C ASP A 129 -59.16 27.92 31.36
N GLY A 130 -58.32 28.23 32.35
CA GLY A 130 -58.76 28.85 33.60
C GLY A 130 -59.45 30.20 33.39
N VAL A 131 -58.95 31.05 32.49
CA VAL A 131 -59.61 32.33 32.14
C VAL A 131 -60.97 32.09 31.49
N TYR A 132 -61.11 31.11 30.60
CA TYR A 132 -62.41 30.76 30.01
C TYR A 132 -63.39 30.27 31.06
N THR A 133 -62.97 29.40 31.98
CA THR A 133 -63.82 28.91 33.07
C THR A 133 -64.32 30.06 33.96
N ILE A 134 -63.45 31.01 34.31
CA ILE A 134 -63.85 32.18 35.10
C ILE A 134 -64.84 33.05 34.31
N ASN A 135 -64.59 33.27 33.02
CA ASN A 135 -65.47 34.08 32.18
C ASN A 135 -66.86 33.43 32.00
N GLU A 136 -66.93 32.12 31.80
CA GLU A 136 -68.19 31.36 31.72
C GLU A 136 -68.97 31.42 33.04
N LEU A 137 -68.27 31.32 34.18
CA LEU A 137 -68.87 31.49 35.50
C LEU A 137 -69.45 32.90 35.70
N LEU A 138 -68.71 33.94 35.32
CA LEU A 138 -69.16 35.33 35.45
C LEU A 138 -70.34 35.67 34.53
N ARG A 139 -70.44 35.02 33.37
CA ARG A 139 -71.58 35.17 32.45
C ARG A 139 -72.81 34.37 32.87
N GLY A 140 -72.66 33.49 33.87
CA GLY A 140 -73.71 32.58 34.31
C GLY A 140 -73.97 31.42 33.34
N ASP A 141 -73.02 31.16 32.44
CA ASP A 141 -73.13 30.08 31.46
C ASP A 141 -72.71 28.72 32.07
N THR A 142 -71.89 28.71 33.11
CA THR A 142 -71.57 27.51 33.89
C THR A 142 -71.75 27.76 35.38
N SER A 143 -72.23 26.74 36.11
CA SER A 143 -72.43 26.78 37.55
C SER A 143 -71.76 25.60 38.23
N PHE A 144 -71.16 25.87 39.39
CA PHE A 144 -70.43 24.88 40.19
C PHE A 144 -71.13 24.71 41.54
N TRP A 145 -71.39 23.47 41.93
CA TRP A 145 -71.78 23.17 43.31
C TRP A 145 -70.82 22.13 43.88
N TYR A 146 -70.38 22.37 45.11
CA TYR A 146 -69.56 21.44 45.87
C TYR A 146 -70.44 20.74 46.90
N ASP A 147 -70.52 19.42 46.81
CA ASP A 147 -71.16 18.60 47.83
C ASP A 147 -70.15 18.33 48.94
N ALA A 148 -70.39 18.92 50.11
CA ALA A 148 -69.51 18.80 51.26
C ALA A 148 -69.53 17.41 51.90
N ASP A 149 -70.61 16.64 51.71
CA ASP A 149 -70.76 15.33 52.34
C ASP A 149 -70.01 14.24 51.54
N ASN A 150 -69.97 14.37 50.21
CA ASN A 150 -69.29 13.43 49.32
C ASN A 150 -67.96 13.94 48.75
N HIS A 151 -67.58 15.17 49.07
CA HIS A 151 -66.39 15.85 48.56
C HIS A 151 -66.29 15.93 47.02
N GLN A 152 -67.43 15.95 46.32
CA GLN A 152 -67.48 16.00 44.86
C GLN A 152 -67.85 17.40 44.35
N LEU A 153 -67.15 17.85 43.31
CA LEU A 153 -67.45 19.07 42.58
C LEU A 153 -68.28 18.72 41.34
N TYR A 154 -69.48 19.27 41.27
CA TYR A 154 -70.36 19.09 40.13
C TYR A 154 -70.36 20.36 39.29
N VAL A 155 -70.24 20.17 37.98
CA VAL A 155 -70.22 21.24 36.98
C VAL A 155 -71.48 21.10 36.14
N ARG A 156 -72.25 22.18 36.00
CA ARG A 156 -73.46 22.21 35.19
C ARG A 156 -73.39 23.35 34.18
N ASP A 157 -73.48 23.02 32.90
CA ASP A 157 -73.49 23.97 31.79
C ASP A 157 -74.93 24.43 31.51
N ARG A 158 -75.10 25.65 31.00
CA ARG A 158 -76.39 26.24 30.66
C ARG A 158 -77.14 25.41 29.62
N SER A 159 -76.43 24.73 28.72
CA SER A 159 -77.02 23.81 27.74
C SER A 159 -77.74 22.60 28.38
N ASP A 160 -77.38 22.19 29.60
CA ASP A 160 -78.03 21.08 30.32
C ASP A 160 -79.35 21.49 31.01
N THR A 161 -79.75 22.77 30.91
CA THR A 161 -80.98 23.29 31.52
C THR A 161 -82.18 23.35 30.57
N GLY A 162 -82.00 23.03 29.28
CA GLY A 162 -83.09 22.88 28.32
C GLY A 162 -83.99 24.12 28.13
N GLN A 163 -83.45 25.33 28.36
CA GLN A 163 -84.11 26.62 28.12
C GLN A 163 -83.43 27.40 27.01
#